data_AF-A0A7R8WPL0-F1
#
_entry.id   AF-A0A7R8WPL0-F1
#
_cell.length_a   1.000
_cell.length_b   1.000
_cell.length_c   1.000
_cell.angle_alpha   90.00
_cell.angle_beta   90.00
_cell.angle_gamma   90.00
#
_symmetry.space_group_name_H-M   'P 1'
#
loop_
_entity.id
_entity.type
_entity.pdbx_description
1 polymer ?
#
loop_
_entity_poly.entity_id
_entity_poly.type
_entity_poly.pdbx_seq_one_letter_code
_entity_poly.pdbx_strand_id
1 'polypeptide(L)'
;MIQEYDKYKEEDHEVWSILYSRIMEILPLYASQAFLDGLKLVGFESDKIPNFDESNNKLSTLTGWKIYAVPGLIDNKPFFEHLSNKEFPATTWLRQKSQLDYLQEPDMFHDVFGHIPLLSNAPFVKYLEELARITLKYIDNDWIIEIVSRLYWYTVEFGLIRENGNLKVYGAGILSSSGETQYSIDSHIPKRHDFNIQKIFDTPYIKDKYQEQYFGQLVEISPTKVILDHSNIGFEVQISLQTYDQIKTLKECKLYTYLHIKKEGQNFSGYELYGFSDIQEKSIFELLISVSGIGSNTARIILSSMTYSDLKNSIVYEDEKSISSVKGIGPKTAKRLILELKDKVMKLDTGDMSEINTSNHNNSHNNLKNEALNALMSLGFNRNTILKALEVIDKKSIEPLSLEDYIKNALKML
;
A
#
# COMPACT_ATOMS: atom_id res chain seq x y z
N MET A 1 4.85 39.64 2.54
CA MET A 1 3.92 40.30 1.58
C MET A 1 2.51 39.81 1.90
N ILE A 2 1.47 40.55 1.51
CA ILE A 2 0.07 40.12 1.67
C ILE A 2 -0.62 40.11 0.29
N GLN A 3 -1.63 39.27 0.11
CA GLN A 3 -2.45 39.27 -1.10
C GLN A 3 -3.37 40.50 -1.07
N GLU A 4 -3.18 41.43 -2.01
CA GLU A 4 -4.02 42.62 -2.13
C GLU A 4 -5.26 42.29 -2.98
N TYR A 5 -6.21 41.55 -2.41
CA TYR A 5 -7.35 40.96 -3.15
C TYR A 5 -8.18 41.98 -3.93
N ASP A 6 -8.44 43.15 -3.34
CA ASP A 6 -9.25 44.21 -3.97
C ASP A 6 -8.58 44.89 -5.18
N LYS A 7 -7.31 44.56 -5.48
CA LYS A 7 -6.58 45.08 -6.64
C LYS A 7 -6.71 44.23 -7.90
N TYR A 8 -7.29 43.02 -7.82
CA TYR A 8 -7.53 42.22 -9.02
C TYR A 8 -8.55 42.92 -9.93
N LYS A 9 -8.23 42.98 -11.21
CA LYS A 9 -9.09 43.54 -12.25
C LYS A 9 -10.02 42.44 -12.76
N GLU A 10 -11.09 42.85 -13.41
CA GLU A 10 -12.00 41.95 -14.12
C GLU A 10 -11.24 41.02 -15.09
N GLU A 11 -10.20 41.54 -15.76
CA GLU A 11 -9.34 40.75 -16.65
C GLU A 11 -8.60 39.61 -15.91
N ASP A 12 -8.14 39.84 -14.68
CA ASP A 12 -7.45 38.81 -13.87
C ASP A 12 -8.43 37.69 -13.51
N HIS A 13 -9.65 38.05 -13.11
CA HIS A 13 -10.72 37.08 -12.81
C HIS A 13 -11.11 36.27 -14.05
N GLU A 14 -11.15 36.90 -15.22
CA GLU A 14 -11.43 36.23 -16.48
C GLU A 14 -10.32 35.24 -16.86
N VAL A 15 -9.05 35.61 -16.70
CA VAL A 15 -7.90 34.71 -16.94
C VAL A 15 -7.98 33.48 -16.04
N TRP A 16 -8.22 33.68 -14.73
CA TRP A 16 -8.41 32.57 -13.79
C TRP A 16 -9.53 31.63 -14.26
N SER A 17 -10.69 32.22 -14.61
CA SER A 17 -11.86 31.46 -15.04
C SER A 17 -11.62 30.64 -16.30
N ILE A 18 -10.94 31.21 -17.30
CA ILE A 18 -10.57 30.50 -18.53
C ILE A 18 -9.63 29.33 -18.21
N LEU A 19 -8.57 29.57 -17.44
CA LEU A 19 -7.58 28.53 -17.10
C LEU A 19 -8.22 27.40 -16.28
N TYR A 20 -9.00 27.75 -15.25
CA TYR A 20 -9.70 26.80 -14.40
C TYR A 20 -10.68 25.96 -15.22
N SER A 21 -11.55 26.61 -16.01
CA SER A 21 -12.57 25.91 -16.80
C SER A 21 -11.93 24.95 -17.80
N ARG A 22 -10.91 25.41 -18.54
CA ARG A 22 -10.20 24.59 -19.54
C ARG A 22 -9.57 23.35 -18.93
N ILE A 23 -8.90 23.48 -17.77
CA ILE A 23 -8.21 22.35 -17.17
C ILE A 23 -9.17 21.38 -16.48
N MET A 24 -10.26 21.88 -15.91
CA MET A 24 -11.28 21.04 -15.27
C MET A 24 -12.13 20.20 -16.24
N GLU A 25 -12.11 20.50 -17.54
CA GLU A 25 -12.66 19.60 -18.57
C GLU A 25 -11.91 18.27 -18.64
N ILE A 26 -10.62 18.25 -18.30
CA ILE A 26 -9.75 17.07 -18.45
C ILE A 26 -9.33 16.47 -17.11
N LEU A 27 -9.07 17.27 -16.07
CA LEU A 27 -8.49 16.78 -14.82
C LEU A 27 -9.29 15.68 -14.11
N PRO A 28 -10.64 15.64 -14.13
CA PRO A 28 -11.36 14.50 -13.55
C PRO A 28 -10.94 13.13 -14.12
N LEU A 29 -10.43 13.10 -15.36
CA LEU A 29 -9.90 11.89 -15.98
C LEU A 29 -8.43 11.61 -15.62
N TYR A 30 -7.60 12.64 -15.46
CA TYR A 30 -6.14 12.49 -15.34
C TYR A 30 -5.58 12.71 -13.93
N ALA A 31 -6.16 13.60 -13.13
CA ALA A 31 -5.67 13.92 -11.80
C ALA A 31 -5.89 12.77 -10.82
N SER A 32 -5.01 12.68 -9.83
CA SER A 32 -5.17 11.83 -8.65
C SER A 32 -6.43 12.21 -7.86
N GLN A 33 -7.04 11.23 -7.21
CA GLN A 33 -8.21 11.46 -6.38
C GLN A 33 -7.90 12.42 -5.21
N ALA A 34 -6.69 12.32 -4.64
CA ALA A 34 -6.23 13.20 -3.57
C ALA A 34 -6.23 14.68 -3.98
N PHE A 35 -5.80 14.98 -5.22
CA PHE A 35 -5.85 16.35 -5.75
C PHE A 35 -7.31 16.82 -5.93
N LEU A 36 -8.17 16.00 -6.52
CA LEU A 36 -9.57 16.35 -6.78
C LEU A 36 -10.38 16.57 -5.49
N ASP A 37 -10.11 15.77 -4.46
CA ASP A 37 -10.71 15.96 -3.13
C ASP A 37 -10.15 17.20 -2.45
N GLY A 38 -8.84 17.43 -2.57
CA GLY A 38 -8.18 18.65 -2.09
C GLY A 38 -8.77 19.92 -2.68
N LEU A 39 -9.05 19.92 -4.00
CA LEU A 39 -9.62 21.07 -4.71
C LEU A 39 -10.99 21.47 -4.13
N LYS A 40 -11.82 20.47 -3.79
CA LYS A 40 -13.11 20.68 -3.11
C LYS A 40 -12.93 21.21 -1.68
N LEU A 41 -11.96 20.66 -0.95
CA LEU A 41 -11.69 21.05 0.44
C LEU A 41 -11.19 22.49 0.54
N VAL A 42 -10.28 22.91 -0.34
CA VAL A 42 -9.81 24.31 -0.37
C VAL A 42 -10.86 25.26 -0.96
N GLY A 43 -11.79 24.72 -1.76
CA GLY A 43 -12.97 25.43 -2.28
C GLY A 43 -12.63 26.41 -3.39
N PHE A 44 -11.75 26.00 -4.31
CA PHE A 44 -11.48 26.76 -5.52
C PHE A 44 -12.62 26.56 -6.52
N GLU A 45 -12.97 27.65 -7.20
CA GLU A 45 -14.07 27.72 -8.16
C GLU A 45 -13.59 28.46 -9.41
N SER A 46 -14.30 28.32 -10.52
CA SER A 46 -13.93 28.96 -11.79
C SER A 46 -14.18 30.47 -11.78
N ASP A 47 -15.18 30.94 -11.07
CA ASP A 47 -15.67 32.32 -11.16
C ASP A 47 -14.94 33.31 -10.24
N LYS A 48 -14.03 32.82 -9.38
CA LYS A 48 -13.30 33.67 -8.44
C LYS A 48 -11.84 33.25 -8.25
N ILE A 49 -10.96 34.24 -8.20
CA ILE A 49 -9.57 34.04 -7.78
C ILE A 49 -9.58 33.63 -6.30
N PRO A 50 -8.78 32.61 -5.89
CA PRO A 50 -8.73 32.19 -4.49
C PRO A 50 -8.25 33.31 -3.56
N ASN A 51 -9.01 33.53 -2.50
CA ASN A 51 -8.58 34.38 -1.40
C ASN A 51 -7.68 33.57 -0.46
N PHE A 52 -6.48 34.07 -0.18
CA PHE A 52 -5.48 33.34 0.61
C PHE A 52 -5.90 33.21 2.07
N ASP A 53 -6.56 34.21 2.65
CA ASP A 53 -7.04 34.14 4.04
C ASP A 53 -8.12 33.05 4.18
N GLU A 54 -9.06 32.99 3.23
CA GLU A 54 -10.07 31.92 3.20
C GLU A 54 -9.45 30.54 3.04
N SER A 55 -8.49 30.40 2.13
CA SER A 55 -7.80 29.13 1.87
C SER A 55 -6.96 28.70 3.09
N ASN A 56 -6.28 29.65 3.73
CA ASN A 56 -5.46 29.44 4.92
C ASN A 56 -6.28 28.99 6.13
N ASN A 57 -7.48 29.55 6.33
CA ASN A 57 -8.38 29.11 7.38
C ASN A 57 -8.75 27.63 7.24
N LYS A 58 -8.99 27.17 6.01
CA LYS A 58 -9.29 25.76 5.71
C LYS A 58 -8.07 24.86 5.89
N LEU A 59 -6.95 25.20 5.26
CA LEU A 59 -5.71 24.39 5.31
C LEU A 59 -5.12 24.29 6.72
N SER A 60 -5.14 25.38 7.49
CA SER A 60 -4.65 25.38 8.87
C SER A 60 -5.42 24.39 9.74
N THR A 61 -6.72 24.21 9.47
CA THR A 61 -7.57 23.24 10.19
C THR A 61 -7.30 21.80 9.75
N LEU A 62 -6.97 21.59 8.46
CA LEU A 62 -6.77 20.24 7.89
C LEU A 62 -5.38 19.67 8.19
N THR A 63 -4.33 20.47 7.97
CA THR A 63 -2.93 20.01 8.02
C THR A 63 -2.00 20.96 8.77
N GLY A 64 -2.50 22.13 9.19
CA GLY A 64 -1.68 23.20 9.77
C GLY A 64 -0.87 24.00 8.75
N TRP A 65 -1.08 23.74 7.45
CA TRP A 65 -0.41 24.45 6.37
C TRP A 65 -1.13 25.74 5.99
N LYS A 66 -0.38 26.68 5.42
CA LYS A 66 -0.92 27.93 4.87
C LYS A 66 -0.13 28.38 3.64
N ILE A 67 -0.79 29.13 2.79
CA ILE A 67 -0.22 29.88 1.67
C ILE A 67 0.48 31.12 2.21
N TYR A 68 1.69 31.38 1.73
CA TYR A 68 2.48 32.57 2.03
C TYR A 68 2.76 33.36 0.75
N ALA A 69 2.29 34.61 0.68
CA ALA A 69 2.41 35.43 -0.52
C ALA A 69 3.86 35.88 -0.78
N VAL A 70 4.34 35.68 -2.01
CA VAL A 70 5.66 36.13 -2.50
C VAL A 70 5.53 36.91 -3.80
N PRO A 71 6.46 37.85 -4.11
CA PRO A 71 6.38 38.67 -5.32
C PRO A 71 6.69 37.90 -6.61
N GLY A 72 7.27 36.72 -6.51
CA GLY A 72 7.81 35.94 -7.63
C GLY A 72 8.66 34.79 -7.11
N LEU A 73 9.55 34.29 -7.97
CA LEU A 73 10.57 33.31 -7.60
C LEU A 73 11.42 33.83 -6.43
N ILE A 74 11.60 32.97 -5.43
CA ILE A 74 12.47 33.21 -4.27
C ILE A 74 13.62 32.21 -4.25
N ASP A 75 14.70 32.55 -3.57
CA ASP A 75 15.87 31.68 -3.45
C ASP A 75 15.56 30.38 -2.70
N ASN A 76 16.37 29.34 -2.90
CA ASN A 76 16.17 28.01 -2.30
C ASN A 76 16.06 28.06 -0.77
N LYS A 77 16.93 28.82 -0.10
CA LYS A 77 16.95 28.90 1.37
C LYS A 77 15.62 29.42 1.94
N PRO A 78 15.14 30.64 1.58
CA PRO A 78 13.86 31.12 2.07
C PRO A 78 12.69 30.23 1.63
N PHE A 79 12.75 29.61 0.45
CA PHE A 79 11.73 28.66 0.02
C PHE A 79 11.60 27.46 0.98
N PHE A 80 12.71 26.79 1.29
CA PHE A 80 12.69 25.65 2.21
C PHE A 80 12.44 26.06 3.67
N GLU A 81 12.85 27.26 4.10
CA GLU A 81 12.49 27.81 5.41
C GLU A 81 10.97 27.92 5.56
N HIS A 82 10.28 28.46 4.55
CA HIS A 82 8.82 28.51 4.53
C HIS A 82 8.19 27.12 4.58
N LEU A 83 8.62 26.18 3.73
CA LEU A 83 8.08 24.81 3.74
C LEU A 83 8.27 24.14 5.12
N SER A 84 9.41 24.35 5.77
CA SER A 84 9.67 23.80 7.12
C SER A 84 8.75 24.38 8.20
N ASN A 85 8.22 25.59 7.97
CA ASN A 85 7.24 26.27 8.82
C ASN A 85 5.79 26.01 8.41
N LYS A 86 5.55 25.04 7.50
CA LYS A 86 4.22 24.73 6.93
C LYS A 86 3.63 25.88 6.13
N GLU A 87 4.49 26.66 5.49
CA GLU A 87 4.14 27.79 4.65
C GLU A 87 4.51 27.46 3.20
N PHE A 88 3.53 27.45 2.30
CA PHE A 88 3.79 27.28 0.87
C PHE A 88 3.91 28.65 0.20
N PRO A 89 5.09 29.03 -0.33
CA PRO A 89 5.26 30.29 -1.04
C PRO A 89 4.47 30.28 -2.36
N ALA A 90 3.60 31.27 -2.56
CA ALA A 90 2.83 31.41 -3.79
C ALA A 90 2.78 32.86 -4.28
N THR A 91 2.86 33.03 -5.59
CA THR A 91 2.73 34.33 -6.24
C THR A 91 1.29 34.85 -6.21
N THR A 92 1.14 36.17 -6.32
CA THR A 92 -0.16 36.85 -6.25
C THR A 92 -0.57 37.52 -7.56
N TRP A 93 -0.01 37.11 -8.69
CA TRP A 93 -0.31 37.69 -10.01
C TRP A 93 -0.64 36.58 -11.01
N LEU A 94 -1.43 36.91 -12.03
CA LEU A 94 -1.80 35.98 -13.10
C LEU A 94 -1.12 36.36 -14.41
N ARG A 95 -0.88 35.35 -15.25
CA ARG A 95 -0.41 35.54 -16.63
C ARG A 95 -1.38 36.40 -17.46
N GLN A 96 -0.87 37.02 -18.52
CA GLN A 96 -1.72 37.78 -19.44
C GLN A 96 -2.54 36.85 -20.34
N LYS A 97 -3.65 37.34 -20.90
CA LYS A 97 -4.48 36.60 -21.87
C LYS A 97 -3.70 36.08 -23.09
N SER A 98 -2.66 36.82 -23.52
CA SER A 98 -1.78 36.40 -24.62
C SER A 98 -0.87 35.21 -24.27
N GLN A 99 -0.79 34.84 -23.00
CA GLN A 99 0.11 33.80 -22.46
C GLN A 99 -0.67 32.61 -21.85
N LEU A 100 -1.96 32.47 -22.15
CA LEU A 100 -2.82 31.40 -21.59
C LEU A 100 -2.28 29.99 -21.86
N ASP A 101 -1.61 29.79 -23.00
CA ASP A 101 -1.13 28.47 -23.41
C ASP A 101 0.22 28.10 -22.80
N TYR A 102 1.08 29.09 -22.53
CA TYR A 102 2.40 28.86 -21.96
C TYR A 102 2.96 30.12 -21.30
N LEU A 103 3.49 29.93 -20.09
CA LEU A 103 4.28 30.91 -19.36
C LEU A 103 5.45 30.18 -18.71
N GLN A 104 6.66 30.73 -18.84
CA GLN A 104 7.87 30.14 -18.27
C GLN A 104 7.97 30.33 -16.75
N GLU A 105 7.50 31.47 -16.24
CA GLU A 105 7.51 31.77 -14.81
C GLU A 105 6.24 31.23 -14.13
N PRO A 106 6.34 30.69 -12.90
CA PRO A 106 5.16 30.27 -12.16
C PRO A 106 4.36 31.50 -11.75
N ASP A 107 3.13 31.58 -12.25
CA ASP A 107 2.13 32.56 -11.81
C ASP A 107 1.22 31.96 -10.73
N MET A 108 0.26 32.75 -10.24
CA MET A 108 -0.68 32.31 -9.22
C MET A 108 -1.43 31.05 -9.65
N PHE A 109 -1.80 30.90 -10.93
CA PHE A 109 -2.52 29.71 -11.35
C PHE A 109 -1.66 28.45 -11.15
N HIS A 110 -0.38 28.49 -11.53
CA HIS A 110 0.52 27.37 -11.24
C HIS A 110 0.67 27.13 -9.72
N ASP A 111 1.10 28.16 -8.97
CA ASP A 111 1.41 28.02 -7.55
C ASP A 111 0.18 27.60 -6.73
N VAL A 112 -0.96 28.24 -7.02
CA VAL A 112 -2.17 28.09 -6.22
C VAL A 112 -2.99 26.90 -6.70
N PHE A 113 -3.39 26.85 -7.96
CA PHE A 113 -4.23 25.76 -8.45
C PHE A 113 -3.47 24.43 -8.49
N GLY A 114 -2.19 24.45 -8.89
CA GLY A 114 -1.37 23.23 -9.03
C GLY A 114 -0.96 22.60 -7.70
N HIS A 115 -0.46 23.39 -6.74
CA HIS A 115 0.13 22.85 -5.51
C HIS A 115 -0.84 22.81 -4.33
N ILE A 116 -1.62 23.87 -4.12
CA ILE A 116 -2.36 24.07 -2.86
C ILE A 116 -3.40 23.00 -2.56
N PRO A 117 -4.14 22.43 -3.52
CA PRO A 117 -5.06 21.33 -3.24
C PRO A 117 -4.41 20.15 -2.52
N LEU A 118 -3.16 19.79 -2.85
CA LEU A 118 -2.48 18.67 -2.19
C LEU A 118 -1.96 19.01 -0.79
N LEU A 119 -1.96 20.29 -0.38
CA LEU A 119 -1.64 20.65 0.99
C LEU A 119 -2.73 20.24 2.00
N SER A 120 -3.92 19.84 1.54
CA SER A 120 -4.92 19.19 2.40
C SER A 120 -4.62 17.72 2.67
N ASN A 121 -3.64 17.12 1.99
CA ASN A 121 -3.28 15.71 2.11
C ASN A 121 -2.13 15.52 3.11
N ALA A 122 -2.44 14.95 4.28
CA ALA A 122 -1.47 14.73 5.37
C ALA A 122 -0.17 13.98 4.95
N PRO A 123 -0.22 12.89 4.15
CA PRO A 123 0.97 12.28 3.56
C PRO A 123 1.89 13.24 2.82
N PHE A 124 1.30 14.00 1.89
CA PHE A 124 2.02 14.86 0.96
C PHE A 124 2.71 16.00 1.71
N VAL A 125 2.00 16.63 2.64
CA VAL A 125 2.59 17.71 3.44
C VAL A 125 3.71 17.21 4.34
N LYS A 126 3.58 16.01 4.92
CA LYS A 126 4.66 15.42 5.72
C LYS A 126 5.91 15.17 4.87
N TYR A 127 5.75 14.76 3.62
CA TYR A 127 6.84 14.65 2.68
C TYR A 127 7.52 16.01 2.42
N LEU A 128 6.75 17.08 2.20
CA LEU A 128 7.29 18.43 2.03
C LEU A 128 8.05 18.93 3.27
N GLU A 129 7.51 18.69 4.48
CA GLU A 129 8.16 19.08 5.75
C GLU A 129 9.53 18.38 5.89
N GLU A 130 9.59 17.07 5.66
CA GLU A 130 10.83 16.31 5.77
C GLU A 130 11.84 16.65 4.67
N LEU A 131 11.37 16.87 3.44
CA LEU A 131 12.21 17.33 2.35
C LEU A 131 12.85 18.68 2.73
N ALA A 132 12.05 19.65 3.19
CA ALA A 132 12.54 20.95 3.61
C ALA A 132 13.54 20.85 4.77
N ARG A 133 13.23 20.06 5.81
CA ARG A 133 14.10 19.86 6.96
C ARG A 133 15.46 19.27 6.58
N ILE A 134 15.48 18.28 5.69
CA ILE A 134 16.72 17.69 5.17
C ILE A 134 17.50 18.72 4.37
N THR A 135 16.83 19.44 3.47
CA THR A 135 17.49 20.44 2.61
C THR A 135 18.13 21.56 3.41
N LEU A 136 17.44 22.10 4.42
CA LEU A 136 17.97 23.16 5.28
C LEU A 136 19.24 22.75 6.03
N LYS A 137 19.36 21.48 6.42
CA LYS A 137 20.59 20.95 7.06
C LYS A 137 21.81 21.01 6.13
N TYR A 138 21.57 20.97 4.82
CA TYR A 138 22.62 20.93 3.79
C TYR A 138 22.53 22.12 2.83
N ILE A 139 21.96 23.25 3.28
CA ILE A 139 21.62 24.38 2.42
C ILE A 139 22.84 25.01 1.73
N ASP A 140 24.00 24.91 2.36
CA ASP A 140 25.27 25.44 1.83
C ASP A 140 26.04 24.40 0.96
N ASN A 141 25.43 23.26 0.62
CA ASN A 141 26.01 22.23 -0.25
C ASN A 141 25.27 22.19 -1.60
N ASP A 142 25.86 22.84 -2.60
CA ASP A 142 25.28 22.98 -3.94
C ASP A 142 24.90 21.65 -4.60
N TRP A 143 25.72 20.60 -4.42
CA TRP A 143 25.42 19.28 -4.98
C TRP A 143 24.19 18.66 -4.33
N ILE A 144 24.05 18.78 -3.00
CA ILE A 144 22.86 18.29 -2.29
C ILE A 144 21.62 19.09 -2.73
N ILE A 145 21.77 20.41 -2.89
CA ILE A 145 20.68 21.25 -3.39
C ILE A 145 20.25 20.83 -4.78
N GLU A 146 21.19 20.55 -5.68
CA GLU A 146 20.88 20.07 -7.03
C GLU A 146 20.10 18.74 -7.02
N ILE A 147 20.53 17.73 -6.26
CA ILE A 147 19.82 16.44 -6.20
C ILE A 147 18.45 16.56 -5.54
N VAL A 148 18.30 17.43 -4.54
CA VAL A 148 17.00 17.74 -3.92
C VAL A 148 16.09 18.44 -4.92
N SER A 149 16.60 19.39 -5.70
CA SER A 149 15.84 20.05 -6.76
C SER A 149 15.36 19.05 -7.81
N ARG A 150 16.17 18.06 -8.19
CA ARG A 150 15.75 16.96 -9.08
C ARG A 150 14.64 16.11 -8.45
N LEU A 151 14.77 15.80 -7.15
CA LEU A 151 13.73 15.06 -6.42
C LEU A 151 12.42 15.83 -6.37
N TYR A 152 12.45 17.11 -5.99
CA TYR A 152 11.29 18.00 -5.97
C TYR A 152 10.66 18.09 -7.36
N TRP A 153 11.47 18.26 -8.40
CA TRP A 153 11.01 18.33 -9.78
C TRP A 153 10.28 17.07 -10.24
N TYR A 154 10.87 15.89 -10.03
CA TYR A 154 10.27 14.63 -10.46
C TYR A 154 9.20 14.06 -9.51
N THR A 155 8.82 14.81 -8.47
CA THR A 155 7.74 14.46 -7.55
C THR A 155 6.69 15.57 -7.47
N VAL A 156 7.00 16.65 -6.76
CA VAL A 156 6.09 17.76 -6.49
C VAL A 156 5.65 18.47 -7.78
N GLU A 157 6.55 18.63 -8.76
CA GLU A 157 6.23 19.32 -10.02
C GLU A 157 5.71 18.39 -11.12
N PHE A 158 6.37 17.25 -11.34
CA PHE A 158 6.09 16.35 -12.47
C PHE A 158 5.87 14.89 -12.05
N GLY A 159 5.37 14.68 -10.83
CA GLY A 159 5.08 13.36 -10.30
C GLY A 159 3.81 12.72 -10.87
N LEU A 160 3.91 11.42 -11.13
CA LEU A 160 2.78 10.56 -11.49
C LEU A 160 2.54 9.53 -10.38
N ILE A 161 1.30 9.04 -10.28
CA ILE A 161 0.89 8.01 -9.31
C ILE A 161 -0.03 7.00 -9.99
N ARG A 162 -0.10 5.75 -9.49
CA ARG A 162 -1.09 4.77 -9.97
C ARG A 162 -2.25 4.68 -9.00
N GLU A 163 -3.46 4.85 -9.52
CA GLU A 163 -4.70 4.64 -8.78
C GLU A 163 -5.56 3.63 -9.54
N ASN A 164 -5.93 2.54 -8.88
CA ASN A 164 -6.77 1.49 -9.47
C ASN A 164 -6.21 0.94 -10.80
N GLY A 165 -4.88 0.82 -10.90
CA GLY A 165 -4.17 0.38 -12.11
C GLY A 165 -3.96 1.46 -13.17
N ASN A 166 -4.68 2.58 -13.10
CA ASN A 166 -4.54 3.69 -14.03
C ASN A 166 -3.47 4.67 -13.57
N LEU A 167 -2.70 5.19 -14.52
CA LEU A 167 -1.75 6.26 -14.24
C LEU A 167 -2.49 7.59 -14.07
N LYS A 168 -2.11 8.34 -13.06
CA LYS A 168 -2.72 9.60 -12.63
C LYS A 168 -1.64 10.63 -12.32
N VAL A 169 -2.05 11.89 -12.33
CA VAL A 169 -1.18 13.04 -12.11
C VAL A 169 -1.34 13.58 -10.69
N TYR A 170 -0.23 13.86 -10.01
CA TYR A 170 -0.22 14.67 -8.79
C TYR A 170 0.79 15.82 -8.82
N GLY A 171 1.72 15.83 -9.79
CA GLY A 171 2.68 16.92 -9.95
C GLY A 171 2.01 18.22 -10.39
N ALA A 172 2.29 19.32 -9.69
CA ALA A 172 1.64 20.61 -9.89
C ALA A 172 1.92 21.25 -11.25
N GLY A 173 3.14 21.11 -11.78
CA GLY A 173 3.51 21.55 -13.13
C GLY A 173 2.67 20.87 -14.21
N ILE A 174 2.29 19.61 -13.99
CA ILE A 174 1.39 18.89 -14.90
C ILE A 174 -0.06 19.33 -14.65
N LEU A 175 -0.52 19.37 -13.39
CA LEU A 175 -1.90 19.72 -13.00
C LEU A 175 -2.32 21.13 -13.43
N SER A 176 -1.36 22.04 -13.58
CA SER A 176 -1.58 23.43 -14.02
C SER A 176 -1.37 23.64 -15.53
N SER A 177 -1.04 22.58 -16.28
CA SER A 177 -0.79 22.61 -17.73
C SER A 177 -1.67 21.59 -18.45
N SER A 178 -2.65 22.07 -19.23
CA SER A 178 -3.58 21.17 -19.94
C SER A 178 -2.86 20.27 -20.96
N GLY A 179 -1.89 20.83 -21.69
CA GLY A 179 -1.12 20.08 -22.67
C GLY A 179 -0.19 19.04 -22.04
N GLU A 180 0.46 19.38 -20.92
CA GLU A 180 1.34 18.44 -20.23
C GLU A 180 0.57 17.35 -19.49
N THR A 181 -0.64 17.65 -18.98
CA THR A 181 -1.57 16.65 -18.43
C THR A 181 -1.83 15.52 -19.43
N GLN A 182 -2.27 15.85 -20.64
CA GLN A 182 -2.56 14.83 -21.66
C GLN A 182 -1.26 14.16 -22.15
N TYR A 183 -0.21 14.95 -22.40
CA TYR A 183 1.07 14.43 -22.89
C TYR A 183 1.70 13.42 -21.91
N SER A 184 1.71 13.72 -20.60
CA SER A 184 2.33 12.89 -19.57
C SER A 184 1.64 11.52 -19.41
N ILE A 185 0.37 11.38 -19.79
CA ILE A 185 -0.40 10.13 -19.65
C ILE A 185 -0.60 9.41 -20.99
N ASP A 186 -1.03 10.11 -22.04
CA ASP A 186 -1.48 9.46 -23.28
C ASP A 186 -0.37 9.30 -24.33
N SER A 187 0.62 10.20 -24.33
CA SER A 187 1.68 10.18 -25.34
C SER A 187 2.57 8.95 -25.19
N HIS A 188 2.96 8.32 -26.30
CA HIS A 188 3.96 7.25 -26.31
C HIS A 188 5.40 7.77 -26.26
N ILE A 189 5.60 9.08 -26.37
CA ILE A 189 6.92 9.72 -26.44
C ILE A 189 7.65 9.73 -25.09
N PRO A 190 7.05 10.23 -23.98
CA PRO A 190 7.78 10.32 -22.74
C PRO A 190 7.96 8.94 -22.08
N LYS A 191 9.11 8.76 -21.45
CA LYS A 191 9.39 7.56 -20.66
C LYS A 191 8.78 7.70 -19.28
N ARG A 192 8.04 6.69 -18.85
CA ARG A 192 7.47 6.62 -17.51
C ARG A 192 8.24 5.56 -16.75
N HIS A 193 8.88 5.98 -15.66
CA HIS A 193 9.70 5.13 -14.83
C HIS A 193 9.03 4.90 -13.48
N ASP A 194 9.22 3.70 -12.95
CA ASP A 194 8.99 3.46 -11.54
C ASP A 194 9.86 4.40 -10.72
N PHE A 195 9.32 4.92 -9.63
CA PHE A 195 10.04 5.80 -8.74
C PHE A 195 11.29 5.10 -8.22
N ASN A 196 12.43 5.74 -8.45
CA ASN A 196 13.73 5.25 -8.05
C ASN A 196 14.60 6.45 -7.72
N ILE A 197 14.96 6.57 -6.44
CA ILE A 197 15.69 7.73 -5.92
C ILE A 197 17.03 7.92 -6.64
N GLN A 198 17.80 6.85 -6.83
CA GLN A 198 19.10 6.95 -7.49
C GLN A 198 18.95 7.44 -8.92
N LYS A 199 17.99 6.88 -9.67
CA LYS A 199 17.74 7.32 -11.04
C LYS A 199 17.27 8.78 -11.10
N ILE A 200 16.40 9.20 -10.19
CA ILE A 200 15.96 10.61 -10.09
C ILE A 200 17.18 11.52 -9.82
N PHE A 201 18.05 11.14 -8.88
CA PHE A 201 19.27 11.89 -8.60
C PHE A 201 20.21 11.97 -9.80
N ASP A 202 20.25 10.95 -10.66
CA ASP A 202 21.09 10.93 -11.86
C ASP A 202 20.41 11.55 -13.11
N THR A 203 19.13 11.96 -13.01
CA THR A 203 18.37 12.49 -14.16
C THR A 203 18.32 14.02 -14.11
N PRO A 204 18.98 14.74 -15.04
CA PRO A 204 18.80 16.18 -15.19
C PRO A 204 17.45 16.49 -15.85
N TYR A 205 16.92 17.69 -15.61
CA TYR A 205 15.66 18.16 -16.18
C TYR A 205 15.81 19.48 -16.93
N ILE A 206 14.85 19.77 -17.80
CA ILE A 206 14.78 20.97 -18.64
C ILE A 206 13.41 21.61 -18.41
N LYS A 207 13.38 22.93 -18.16
CA LYS A 207 12.17 23.65 -17.72
C LYS A 207 11.29 24.18 -18.86
N ASP A 208 11.84 24.36 -20.05
CA ASP A 208 11.20 25.08 -21.17
C ASP A 208 10.53 24.17 -22.22
N LYS A 209 10.33 22.89 -21.88
CA LYS A 209 9.63 21.91 -22.72
C LYS A 209 8.94 20.85 -21.87
N TYR A 210 8.01 20.12 -22.47
CA TYR A 210 7.39 18.96 -21.81
C TYR A 210 8.45 17.92 -21.41
N GLN A 211 8.23 17.31 -20.25
CA GLN A 211 9.22 16.39 -19.70
C GLN A 211 9.35 15.11 -20.55
N GLU A 212 10.58 14.76 -20.90
CA GLU A 212 10.86 13.50 -21.61
C GLU A 212 10.74 12.27 -20.70
N GLN A 213 10.79 12.48 -19.38
CA GLN A 213 10.78 11.44 -18.38
C GLN A 213 9.90 11.85 -17.20
N TYR A 214 9.11 10.91 -16.70
CA TYR A 214 8.29 11.05 -15.49
C TYR A 214 8.57 9.90 -14.54
N PHE A 215 8.42 10.16 -13.24
CA PHE A 215 8.60 9.18 -12.18
C PHE A 215 7.34 9.06 -11.34
N GLY A 216 7.05 7.83 -10.90
CA GLY A 216 5.92 7.55 -10.02
C GLY A 216 6.06 6.18 -9.36
N GLN A 217 5.64 6.05 -8.10
CA GLN A 217 5.67 4.79 -7.34
C GLN A 217 4.24 4.32 -7.04
N LEU A 218 3.98 3.11 -6.52
CA LEU A 218 4.14 1.74 -7.04
C LEU A 218 3.33 0.87 -6.06
N VAL A 219 2.16 0.39 -6.43
CA VAL A 219 1.66 -0.87 -5.86
C VAL A 219 2.23 -1.93 -6.77
N GLU A 220 3.51 -2.29 -6.57
CA GLU A 220 4.05 -3.44 -7.28
C GLU A 220 3.48 -4.67 -6.61
N ILE A 221 2.64 -5.35 -7.36
CA ILE A 221 2.26 -6.72 -7.08
C ILE A 221 2.92 -7.57 -8.16
N SER A 222 3.88 -8.38 -7.75
CA SER A 222 4.53 -9.36 -8.60
C SER A 222 4.28 -10.75 -8.03
N PRO A 223 4.47 -11.82 -8.82
CA PRO A 223 4.25 -13.18 -8.34
C PRO A 223 5.12 -13.60 -7.15
N THR A 224 6.15 -12.82 -6.79
CA THR A 224 7.10 -13.16 -5.70
C THR A 224 7.25 -12.12 -4.62
N LYS A 225 6.78 -10.89 -4.83
CA LYS A 225 6.85 -9.78 -3.87
C LYS A 225 5.71 -8.81 -4.08
N VAL A 226 5.34 -8.10 -3.01
CA VAL A 226 4.43 -6.96 -3.04
C VAL A 226 5.03 -5.79 -2.28
N ILE A 227 4.78 -4.56 -2.74
CA ILE A 227 5.01 -3.35 -1.93
C ILE A 227 3.67 -2.96 -1.32
N LEU A 228 3.54 -3.14 0.00
CA LEU A 228 2.37 -2.70 0.76
C LEU A 228 2.60 -1.29 1.30
N ASP A 229 1.74 -0.34 0.91
CA ASP A 229 1.67 0.95 1.59
C ASP A 229 0.78 0.81 2.84
N HIS A 230 1.32 1.19 4.00
CA HIS A 230 0.51 1.48 5.17
C HIS A 230 0.93 2.81 5.79
N SER A 231 0.04 3.81 5.76
CA SER A 231 0.29 5.16 6.28
C SER A 231 1.51 5.83 5.63
N ASN A 232 1.70 5.64 4.31
CA ASN A 232 2.80 6.17 3.49
C ASN A 232 4.17 5.61 3.85
N ILE A 233 4.17 4.41 4.45
CA ILE A 233 5.36 3.60 4.63
C ILE A 233 5.19 2.38 3.71
N GLY A 234 6.04 2.29 2.70
CA GLY A 234 6.10 1.13 1.81
C GLY A 234 6.87 -0.01 2.46
N PHE A 235 6.22 -1.16 2.63
CA PHE A 235 6.82 -2.40 3.08
C PHE A 235 7.04 -3.31 1.88
N GLU A 236 8.29 -3.63 1.57
CA GLU A 236 8.57 -4.73 0.64
C GLU A 236 8.33 -6.07 1.36
N VAL A 237 7.40 -6.85 0.84
CA VAL A 237 6.98 -8.13 1.42
C VAL A 237 7.14 -9.23 0.38
N GLN A 238 7.92 -10.25 0.70
CA GLN A 238 8.09 -11.47 -0.10
C GLN A 238 6.85 -12.34 0.04
N ILE A 239 6.26 -12.76 -1.09
CA ILE A 239 5.01 -13.54 -1.11
C ILE A 239 5.13 -14.80 -1.96
N SER A 240 4.27 -15.78 -1.72
CA SER A 240 4.10 -16.96 -2.57
C SER A 240 3.21 -16.66 -3.78
N LEU A 241 3.20 -17.54 -4.79
CA LEU A 241 2.20 -17.50 -5.87
C LEU A 241 0.77 -17.63 -5.34
N GLN A 242 0.57 -18.41 -4.28
CA GLN A 242 -0.74 -18.61 -3.66
C GLN A 242 -1.27 -17.30 -3.05
N THR A 243 -0.43 -16.60 -2.27
CA THR A 243 -0.76 -15.27 -1.75
C THR A 243 -1.01 -14.31 -2.92
N TYR A 244 -0.11 -14.26 -3.92
CA TYR A 244 -0.26 -13.39 -5.09
C TYR A 244 -1.61 -13.58 -5.79
N ASP A 245 -2.02 -14.83 -6.05
CA ASP A 245 -3.29 -15.11 -6.72
C ASP A 245 -4.51 -14.62 -5.94
N GLN A 246 -4.42 -14.60 -4.61
CA GLN A 246 -5.48 -14.08 -3.73
C GLN A 246 -5.50 -12.55 -3.66
N ILE A 247 -4.35 -11.88 -3.78
CA ILE A 247 -4.25 -10.43 -3.57
C ILE A 247 -4.11 -9.60 -4.87
N LYS A 248 -3.80 -10.20 -6.02
CA LYS A 248 -3.50 -9.50 -7.29
C LYS A 248 -4.62 -8.61 -7.83
N THR A 249 -5.86 -8.86 -7.46
CA THR A 249 -7.03 -8.06 -7.88
C THR A 249 -7.56 -7.16 -6.77
N LEU A 250 -7.01 -7.23 -5.56
CA LEU A 250 -7.48 -6.47 -4.41
C LEU A 250 -6.89 -5.07 -4.40
N LYS A 251 -7.69 -4.08 -4.01
CA LYS A 251 -7.23 -2.69 -3.79
C LYS A 251 -6.64 -2.49 -2.40
N GLU A 252 -7.16 -3.22 -1.42
CA GLU A 252 -6.71 -3.25 -0.04
C GLU A 252 -6.62 -4.71 0.40
N CYS A 253 -5.58 -5.05 1.16
CA CYS A 253 -5.45 -6.38 1.72
C CYS A 253 -4.77 -6.34 3.09
N LYS A 254 -4.97 -7.42 3.84
CA LYS A 254 -4.23 -7.70 5.07
C LYS A 254 -3.33 -8.90 4.81
N LEU A 255 -2.04 -8.75 5.05
CA LEU A 255 -1.11 -9.87 5.06
C LEU A 255 -0.72 -10.23 6.49
N TYR A 256 -0.65 -11.53 6.77
CA TYR A 256 0.00 -12.06 7.94
C TYR A 256 1.49 -12.10 7.67
N THR A 257 2.31 -11.48 8.52
CA THR A 257 3.73 -11.30 8.24
C THR A 257 4.63 -12.15 9.13
N TYR A 258 5.80 -12.49 8.60
CA TYR A 258 6.92 -13.08 9.33
C TYR A 258 8.22 -12.35 8.96
N LEU A 259 8.91 -11.79 9.95
CA LEU A 259 10.19 -11.12 9.76
C LEU A 259 11.33 -12.12 9.94
N HIS A 260 12.00 -12.48 8.85
CA HIS A 260 13.17 -13.35 8.88
C HIS A 260 14.45 -12.54 9.08
N ILE A 261 15.15 -12.77 10.19
CA ILE A 261 16.45 -12.16 10.47
C ILE A 261 17.57 -13.08 9.98
N LYS A 262 18.33 -12.63 8.98
CA LYS A 262 19.48 -13.36 8.44
C LYS A 262 20.72 -13.09 9.31
N LYS A 263 21.42 -14.17 9.65
CA LYS A 263 22.67 -14.13 10.40
C LYS A 263 23.75 -14.91 9.68
N GLU A 264 24.97 -14.40 9.72
CA GLU A 264 26.19 -15.09 9.28
C GLU A 264 27.13 -15.24 10.47
N GLY A 265 27.18 -16.44 11.05
CA GLY A 265 27.79 -16.65 12.36
C GLY A 265 27.05 -15.87 13.46
N GLN A 266 27.77 -15.03 14.18
CA GLN A 266 27.20 -14.14 15.21
C GLN A 266 26.76 -12.78 14.64
N ASN A 267 27.06 -12.49 13.38
CA ASN A 267 26.80 -11.18 12.78
C ASN A 267 25.43 -11.16 12.09
N PHE A 268 24.78 -10.01 12.17
CA PHE A 268 23.58 -9.72 11.39
C PHE A 268 23.96 -9.47 9.92
N SER A 269 23.34 -10.22 9.01
CA SER A 269 23.60 -10.11 7.56
C SER A 269 22.40 -9.55 6.79
N GLY A 270 21.29 -9.26 7.46
CA GLY A 270 20.13 -8.59 6.88
C GLY A 270 18.80 -9.13 7.40
N TYR A 271 17.71 -8.71 6.77
CA TYR A 271 16.36 -9.19 7.07
C TYR A 271 15.52 -9.29 5.81
N GLU A 272 14.48 -10.10 5.86
CA GLU A 272 13.45 -10.20 4.82
C GLU A 272 12.08 -10.32 5.48
N LEU A 273 11.11 -9.57 4.98
CA LEU A 273 9.73 -9.65 5.44
C LEU A 273 8.95 -10.56 4.50
N TYR A 274 8.34 -11.61 5.04
CA TYR A 274 7.45 -12.51 4.29
C TYR A 274 6.00 -12.21 4.66
N GLY A 275 5.09 -12.36 3.70
CA GLY A 275 3.66 -12.11 3.86
C GLY A 275 2.80 -13.22 3.28
N PHE A 276 1.69 -13.49 3.96
CA PHE A 276 0.76 -14.57 3.66
C PHE A 276 -0.67 -14.05 3.65
N SER A 277 -1.49 -14.51 2.74
CA SER A 277 -2.90 -14.07 2.66
C SER A 277 -3.76 -14.65 3.79
N ASP A 278 -3.36 -15.78 4.36
CA ASP A 278 -4.04 -16.40 5.50
C ASP A 278 -3.06 -16.92 6.58
N ILE A 279 -3.64 -17.21 7.76
CA ILE A 279 -2.87 -17.65 8.93
C ILE A 279 -2.35 -19.07 8.79
N GLN A 280 -3.01 -19.93 8.01
CA GLN A 280 -2.61 -21.33 7.82
C GLN A 280 -1.35 -21.40 6.96
N GLU A 281 -1.31 -20.61 5.88
CA GLU A 281 -0.15 -20.43 5.02
C GLU A 281 1.05 -19.90 5.81
N LYS A 282 0.85 -18.88 6.66
CA LYS A 282 1.90 -18.41 7.58
C LYS A 282 2.38 -19.51 8.53
N SER A 283 1.45 -20.23 9.16
CA SER A 283 1.79 -21.26 10.15
C SER A 283 2.62 -22.38 9.55
N ILE A 284 2.27 -22.83 8.33
CA ILE A 284 3.03 -23.87 7.66
C ILE A 284 4.36 -23.35 7.11
N PHE A 285 4.47 -22.07 6.73
CA PHE A 285 5.77 -21.45 6.41
C PHE A 285 6.75 -21.51 7.58
N GLU A 286 6.29 -21.15 8.78
CA GLU A 286 7.11 -21.17 10.00
C GLU A 286 7.56 -22.60 10.34
N LEU A 287 6.71 -23.60 10.10
CA LEU A 287 7.10 -25.00 10.22
C LEU A 287 8.14 -25.40 9.17
N LEU A 288 7.96 -25.01 7.92
CA LEU A 288 8.89 -25.35 6.82
C LEU A 288 10.30 -24.84 7.11
N ILE A 289 10.45 -23.58 7.54
CA ILE A 289 11.77 -23.00 7.84
C ILE A 289 12.41 -23.60 9.11
N SER A 290 11.64 -24.31 9.94
CA SER A 290 12.18 -25.04 11.10
C SER A 290 12.90 -26.33 10.69
N VAL A 291 12.65 -26.84 9.49
CA VAL A 291 13.31 -28.05 8.96
C VAL A 291 14.70 -27.71 8.49
N SER A 292 15.71 -28.38 9.05
CA SER A 292 17.10 -28.09 8.66
C SER A 292 17.36 -28.47 7.20
N GLY A 293 17.92 -27.52 6.46
CA GLY A 293 18.10 -27.60 5.00
C GLY A 293 16.99 -26.90 4.20
N ILE A 294 15.96 -26.36 4.85
CA ILE A 294 14.91 -25.56 4.20
C ILE A 294 15.05 -24.11 4.67
N GLY A 295 15.52 -23.25 3.76
CA GLY A 295 15.55 -21.80 3.99
C GLY A 295 14.22 -21.14 3.65
N SER A 296 14.06 -19.88 4.04
CA SER A 296 12.86 -19.06 3.81
C SER A 296 12.47 -18.98 2.33
N ASN A 297 13.43 -18.83 1.42
CA ASN A 297 13.14 -18.81 -0.02
C ASN A 297 12.66 -20.18 -0.54
N THR A 298 13.24 -21.29 -0.05
CA THR A 298 12.76 -22.63 -0.40
C THR A 298 11.34 -22.86 0.12
N ALA A 299 11.06 -22.45 1.36
CA ALA A 299 9.71 -22.51 1.93
C ALA A 299 8.70 -21.72 1.09
N ARG A 300 9.06 -20.51 0.64
CA ARG A 300 8.22 -19.69 -0.26
C ARG A 300 7.95 -20.39 -1.61
N ILE A 301 8.93 -21.12 -2.16
CA ILE A 301 8.77 -21.90 -3.40
C ILE A 301 7.81 -23.09 -3.19
N ILE A 302 7.88 -23.76 -2.03
CA ILE A 302 6.93 -24.82 -1.66
C ILE A 302 5.51 -24.27 -1.66
N LEU A 303 5.29 -23.15 -0.96
CA LEU A 303 3.96 -22.51 -0.88
C LEU A 303 3.49 -21.88 -2.19
N SER A 304 4.41 -21.68 -3.14
CA SER A 304 4.05 -21.29 -4.50
C SER A 304 3.63 -22.48 -5.36
N SER A 305 3.94 -23.72 -4.94
CA SER A 305 3.68 -24.94 -5.72
C SER A 305 2.57 -25.81 -5.11
N MET A 306 2.31 -25.67 -3.81
CA MET A 306 1.39 -26.50 -3.06
C MET A 306 0.58 -25.62 -2.10
N THR A 307 -0.73 -25.85 -2.04
CA THR A 307 -1.57 -25.20 -1.03
C THR A 307 -1.29 -25.77 0.36
N TYR A 308 -1.78 -25.10 1.42
CA TYR A 308 -1.73 -25.63 2.79
C TYR A 308 -2.27 -27.06 2.87
N SER A 309 -3.43 -27.31 2.27
CA SER A 309 -4.10 -28.62 2.27
C SER A 309 -3.29 -29.68 1.52
N ASP A 310 -2.73 -29.35 0.36
CA ASP A 310 -1.92 -30.29 -0.43
C ASP A 310 -0.64 -30.67 0.31
N LEU A 311 0.09 -29.67 0.80
CA LEU A 311 1.32 -29.90 1.54
C LEU A 311 1.06 -30.70 2.82
N LYS A 312 0.01 -30.36 3.57
CA LYS A 312 -0.41 -31.11 4.75
C LYS A 312 -0.73 -32.56 4.43
N ASN A 313 -1.51 -32.82 3.40
CA ASN A 313 -1.84 -34.18 2.98
C ASN A 313 -0.58 -34.94 2.56
N SER A 314 0.32 -34.32 1.79
CA SER A 314 1.58 -34.95 1.43
C SER A 314 2.47 -35.28 2.62
N ILE A 315 2.44 -34.46 3.69
CA ILE A 315 3.16 -34.75 4.93
C ILE A 315 2.49 -35.90 5.71
N VAL A 316 1.17 -35.83 5.89
CA VAL A 316 0.40 -36.81 6.69
C VAL A 316 0.43 -38.20 6.08
N TYR A 317 0.27 -38.29 4.75
CA TYR A 317 0.26 -39.54 3.99
C TYR A 317 1.63 -39.94 3.45
N GLU A 318 2.69 -39.24 3.85
CA GLU A 318 4.08 -39.53 3.47
C GLU A 318 4.31 -39.57 1.95
N ASP A 319 3.62 -38.70 1.21
CA ASP A 319 3.78 -38.55 -0.24
C ASP A 319 5.04 -37.75 -0.58
N GLU A 320 6.17 -38.43 -0.45
CA GLU A 320 7.49 -37.90 -0.78
C GLU A 320 7.59 -37.41 -2.23
N LYS A 321 6.92 -38.10 -3.17
CA LYS A 321 7.01 -37.77 -4.59
C LYS A 321 6.47 -36.39 -4.88
N SER A 322 5.30 -36.04 -4.32
CA SER A 322 4.71 -34.73 -4.49
C SER A 322 5.61 -33.62 -3.92
N ILE A 323 6.18 -33.80 -2.72
CA ILE A 323 7.07 -32.81 -2.11
C ILE A 323 8.39 -32.66 -2.87
N SER A 324 8.98 -33.77 -3.33
CA SER A 324 10.23 -33.77 -4.11
C SER A 324 10.08 -33.23 -5.53
N SER A 325 8.84 -33.04 -6.01
CA SER A 325 8.57 -32.39 -7.30
C SER A 325 8.78 -30.87 -7.26
N VAL A 326 8.78 -30.28 -6.05
CA VAL A 326 9.03 -28.86 -5.87
C VAL A 326 10.48 -28.53 -6.21
N LYS A 327 10.68 -27.52 -7.06
CA LYS A 327 12.00 -27.07 -7.51
C LYS A 327 12.90 -26.76 -6.30
N GLY A 328 14.06 -27.43 -6.24
CA GLY A 328 15.05 -27.26 -5.18
C GLY A 328 14.90 -28.22 -4.00
N ILE A 329 13.92 -29.14 -4.03
CA ILE A 329 13.74 -30.15 -2.99
C ILE A 329 14.08 -31.53 -3.55
N GLY A 330 15.18 -32.11 -3.04
CA GLY A 330 15.54 -33.48 -3.36
C GLY A 330 14.79 -34.51 -2.49
N PRO A 331 14.78 -35.79 -2.89
CA PRO A 331 14.17 -36.90 -2.13
C PRO A 331 14.58 -36.95 -0.65
N LYS A 332 15.86 -36.71 -0.34
CA LYS A 332 16.36 -36.70 1.04
C LYS A 332 15.74 -35.59 1.88
N THR A 333 15.65 -34.38 1.32
CA THR A 333 15.04 -33.23 2.00
C THR A 333 13.54 -33.42 2.16
N ALA A 334 12.86 -33.99 1.16
CA ALA A 334 11.43 -34.32 1.23
C ALA A 334 11.12 -35.33 2.37
N LYS A 335 11.87 -36.43 2.46
CA LYS A 335 11.73 -37.40 3.57
C LYS A 335 11.97 -36.78 4.93
N ARG A 336 12.96 -35.91 5.04
CA ARG A 336 13.28 -35.19 6.27
C ARG A 336 12.16 -34.24 6.70
N LEU A 337 11.63 -33.46 5.74
CA LEU A 337 10.48 -32.58 5.96
C LEU A 337 9.28 -33.38 6.50
N ILE A 338 8.94 -34.50 5.84
CA ILE A 338 7.84 -35.37 6.29
C ILE A 338 8.09 -35.83 7.73
N LEU A 339 9.28 -36.38 8.01
CA LEU A 339 9.62 -36.92 9.34
C LEU A 339 9.54 -35.85 10.45
N GLU A 340 10.07 -34.65 10.21
CA GLU A 340 10.14 -33.59 11.24
C GLU A 340 8.82 -32.84 11.44
N LEU A 341 7.94 -32.82 10.42
CA LEU A 341 6.71 -32.03 10.44
C LEU A 341 5.44 -32.84 10.65
N LYS A 342 5.42 -34.17 10.45
CA LYS A 342 4.21 -34.99 10.53
C LYS A 342 3.40 -34.76 11.82
N ASP A 343 4.03 -34.92 12.97
CA ASP A 343 3.36 -34.73 14.27
C ASP A 343 2.96 -33.28 14.52
N LYS A 344 3.75 -32.31 14.04
CA LYS A 344 3.49 -30.88 14.22
C LYS A 344 2.29 -30.43 13.40
N VAL A 345 2.19 -30.89 12.16
CA VAL A 345 1.09 -30.57 11.23
C VAL A 345 -0.22 -31.22 11.68
N MET A 346 -0.18 -32.43 12.25
CA MET A 346 -1.37 -33.06 12.83
C MET A 346 -1.94 -32.27 14.03
N LYS A 347 -1.08 -31.60 14.81
CA LYS A 347 -1.50 -30.80 15.97
C LYS A 347 -2.11 -29.45 15.60
N LEU A 348 -1.85 -28.92 14.40
CA LEU A 348 -2.43 -27.65 13.93
C LEU A 348 -3.97 -27.71 13.80
N ASP A 349 -4.56 -28.90 13.66
CA ASP A 349 -6.01 -29.10 13.59
C ASP A 349 -6.68 -29.32 14.95
N THR A 350 -5.93 -29.77 15.97
CA THR A 350 -6.50 -30.18 17.27
C THR A 350 -6.76 -29.03 18.24
N GLY A 351 -6.43 -27.79 17.85
CA GLY A 351 -6.98 -26.57 18.46
C GLY A 351 -6.86 -26.45 19.98
N ASP A 352 -5.64 -26.41 20.50
CA ASP A 352 -5.38 -25.72 21.77
C ASP A 352 -5.45 -24.21 21.49
N MET A 353 -6.68 -23.68 21.44
CA MET A 353 -7.00 -22.25 21.29
C MET A 353 -7.40 -21.65 22.63
N SER A 354 -6.79 -22.12 23.71
CA SER A 354 -6.81 -21.41 24.99
C SER A 354 -5.80 -20.27 24.92
N GLU A 355 -6.30 -19.04 25.11
CA GLU A 355 -5.58 -17.77 25.15
C GLU A 355 -5.34 -17.07 23.80
N ILE A 356 -6.39 -16.43 23.27
CA ILE A 356 -6.59 -14.97 23.35
C ILE A 356 -7.94 -14.61 22.67
N ASN A 357 -8.74 -13.80 23.37
CA ASN A 357 -10.01 -13.18 23.00
C ASN A 357 -11.31 -13.95 23.32
N THR A 358 -11.75 -13.72 24.56
CA THR A 358 -13.10 -13.30 24.96
C THR A 358 -14.22 -13.33 23.93
N SER A 359 -15.29 -14.02 24.36
CA SER A 359 -16.72 -13.79 24.06
C SER A 359 -17.18 -14.00 22.63
N ASN A 360 -17.76 -15.18 22.38
CA ASN A 360 -19.09 -15.28 21.75
C ASN A 360 -19.76 -16.62 22.11
N HIS A 361 -20.75 -16.53 23.01
CA HIS A 361 -21.73 -17.59 23.27
C HIS A 361 -22.54 -17.82 22.00
N ASN A 362 -22.40 -18.99 21.36
CA ASN A 362 -23.45 -19.67 20.58
C ASN A 362 -23.04 -21.04 19.97
N ASN A 363 -21.88 -21.63 20.33
CA ASN A 363 -21.38 -22.87 19.72
C ASN A 363 -21.26 -24.09 20.66
N SER A 364 -21.91 -24.10 21.85
CA SER A 364 -21.69 -25.20 22.81
C SER A 364 -22.21 -26.57 22.32
N HIS A 365 -23.28 -26.61 21.54
CA HIS A 365 -23.88 -27.88 21.10
C HIS A 365 -23.05 -28.58 20.01
N ASN A 366 -22.52 -27.83 19.05
CA ASN A 366 -21.61 -28.36 18.04
C ASN A 366 -20.27 -28.80 18.65
N ASN A 367 -19.84 -28.15 19.74
CA ASN A 367 -18.60 -28.51 20.42
C ASN A 367 -18.71 -29.89 21.11
N LEU A 368 -19.81 -30.15 21.83
CA LEU A 368 -20.06 -31.43 22.49
C LEU A 368 -20.16 -32.61 21.51
N LYS A 369 -20.78 -32.38 20.34
CA LYS A 369 -20.89 -33.39 19.28
C LYS A 369 -19.53 -33.74 18.67
N ASN A 370 -18.67 -32.73 18.48
CA ASN A 370 -17.31 -32.93 17.99
C ASN A 370 -16.42 -33.63 19.01
N GLU A 371 -16.57 -33.31 20.30
CA GLU A 371 -15.88 -34.01 21.40
C GLU A 371 -16.29 -35.48 21.48
N ALA A 372 -17.59 -35.78 21.37
CA ALA A 372 -18.08 -37.17 21.34
C ALA A 372 -17.58 -37.93 20.11
N LEU A 373 -17.57 -37.30 18.93
CA LEU A 373 -17.04 -37.87 17.69
C LEU A 373 -15.57 -38.26 17.85
N ASN A 374 -14.75 -37.37 18.41
CA ASN A 374 -13.33 -37.60 18.61
C ASN A 374 -13.08 -38.71 19.65
N ALA A 375 -13.80 -38.71 20.78
CA ALA A 375 -13.68 -39.74 21.80
C ALA A 375 -14.00 -41.14 21.25
N LEU A 376 -15.07 -41.27 20.45
CA LEU A 376 -15.47 -42.54 19.83
C LEU A 376 -14.50 -42.97 18.72
N MET A 377 -13.92 -42.02 17.98
CA MET A 377 -12.85 -42.33 17.03
C MET A 377 -11.59 -42.84 17.74
N SER A 378 -11.22 -42.27 18.90
CA SER A 378 -10.10 -42.75 19.72
C SER A 378 -10.33 -44.14 20.30
N LEU A 379 -11.59 -44.54 20.50
CA LEU A 379 -11.97 -45.91 20.88
C LEU A 379 -11.95 -46.90 19.70
N GLY A 380 -11.63 -46.45 18.49
CA GLY A 380 -11.43 -47.29 17.30
C GLY A 380 -12.66 -47.43 16.39
N PHE A 381 -13.74 -46.67 16.62
CA PHE A 381 -14.95 -46.76 15.79
C PHE A 381 -14.82 -45.93 14.49
N ASN A 382 -15.45 -46.41 13.42
CA ASN A 382 -15.40 -45.74 12.11
C ASN A 382 -16.20 -44.42 12.13
N ARG A 383 -15.57 -43.34 11.65
CA ARG A 383 -16.12 -41.98 11.59
C ARG A 383 -17.53 -41.90 11.01
N ASN A 384 -17.79 -42.60 9.89
CA ASN A 384 -19.08 -42.54 9.21
C ASN A 384 -20.19 -43.24 10.00
N THR A 385 -19.86 -44.26 10.78
CA THR A 385 -20.80 -44.96 11.66
C THR A 385 -21.13 -44.09 12.88
N ILE A 386 -20.12 -43.42 13.46
CA ILE A 386 -20.30 -42.49 14.59
C ILE A 386 -21.19 -41.31 14.19
N LEU A 387 -20.93 -40.68 13.04
CA LEU A 387 -21.72 -39.54 12.56
C LEU A 387 -23.20 -39.90 12.38
N LYS A 388 -23.50 -41.09 11.84
CA LYS A 388 -24.87 -41.60 11.72
C LYS A 388 -25.52 -41.84 13.08
N ALA A 389 -24.79 -42.38 14.06
CA ALA A 389 -25.30 -42.58 15.41
C ALA A 389 -25.61 -41.22 16.09
N LEU A 390 -24.71 -40.25 16.00
CA LEU A 390 -24.88 -38.92 16.58
C LEU A 390 -26.04 -38.13 15.95
N GLU A 391 -26.28 -38.26 14.63
CA GLU A 391 -27.45 -37.65 13.98
C GLU A 391 -28.78 -38.25 14.45
N VAL A 392 -28.83 -39.56 14.74
CA VAL A 392 -30.04 -40.20 15.26
C VAL A 392 -30.30 -39.79 16.71
N ILE A 393 -29.23 -39.61 17.50
CA ILE A 393 -29.31 -39.10 18.87
C ILE A 393 -29.88 -37.68 18.87
N ASP A 394 -29.35 -36.78 18.04
CA ASP A 394 -29.86 -35.40 17.92
C ASP A 394 -31.36 -35.36 17.54
N LYS A 395 -31.79 -36.23 16.61
CA LYS A 395 -33.19 -36.28 16.17
C LYS A 395 -34.16 -36.84 17.22
N LYS A 396 -33.66 -37.61 18.20
CA LYS A 396 -34.48 -38.24 19.24
C LYS A 396 -34.47 -37.48 20.57
N SER A 397 -33.55 -36.53 20.73
CA SER A 397 -33.35 -35.81 21.98
C SER A 397 -34.22 -34.55 22.02
N ILE A 398 -35.08 -34.43 23.04
CA ILE A 398 -35.92 -33.25 23.27
C ILE A 398 -35.25 -32.29 24.27
N GLU A 399 -34.26 -32.77 25.03
CA GLU A 399 -33.49 -32.02 26.03
C GLU A 399 -32.00 -31.95 25.66
N PRO A 400 -31.26 -30.91 26.11
CA PRO A 400 -29.83 -30.77 25.85
C PRO A 400 -29.03 -31.89 26.54
N LEU A 401 -28.32 -32.68 25.72
CA LEU A 401 -27.49 -33.79 26.18
C LEU A 401 -26.12 -33.33 26.67
N SER A 402 -25.59 -34.02 27.68
CA SER A 402 -24.19 -33.90 28.09
C SER A 402 -23.26 -34.69 27.15
N LEU A 403 -21.94 -34.42 27.20
CA LEU A 403 -20.94 -35.20 26.46
C LEU A 403 -21.00 -36.69 26.80
N GLU A 404 -21.18 -37.02 28.08
CA GLU A 404 -21.26 -38.40 28.54
C GLU A 404 -22.49 -39.12 27.97
N ASP A 405 -23.61 -38.42 27.84
CA ASP A 405 -24.81 -38.95 27.20
C ASP A 405 -24.62 -39.21 25.71
N TYR A 406 -23.93 -38.33 24.99
CA TYR A 406 -23.60 -38.54 23.58
C TYR A 406 -22.74 -39.78 23.38
N ILE A 407 -21.68 -39.94 24.18
CA ILE A 407 -20.78 -41.10 24.09
C ILE A 407 -21.54 -42.38 24.45
N LYS A 408 -22.28 -42.38 25.56
CA LYS A 408 -23.01 -43.56 26.04
C LYS A 408 -24.12 -44.00 25.09
N ASN A 409 -24.84 -43.06 24.49
CA ASN A 409 -25.90 -43.39 23.54
C ASN A 409 -25.35 -43.80 22.19
N ALA A 410 -24.24 -43.21 21.73
CA ALA A 410 -23.58 -43.62 20.49
C ALA A 410 -22.99 -45.04 20.61
N LEU A 411 -22.36 -45.39 21.74
CA LEU A 411 -21.84 -46.75 21.98
C LEU A 411 -22.94 -47.84 22.01
N LYS A 412 -24.19 -47.50 22.30
CA LYS A 412 -25.32 -48.45 22.18
C LYS A 412 -25.73 -48.70 20.73
N MET A 413 -25.31 -47.86 19.81
CA MET A 413 -25.69 -47.87 18.39
C MET A 413 -24.55 -48.30 17.45
N LEU A 414 -23.32 -48.36 17.97
CA LEU A 414 -22.10 -48.79 17.30
C LEU A 414 -21.78 -50.24 17.66
#